data_AF-A0AA96KDN3-F1
#
_entry.id   AF-A0AA96KDN3-F1
#
_cell.length_a   1.000
_cell.length_b   1.000
_cell.length_c   1.000
_cell.angle_alpha   90.00
_cell.angle_beta   90.00
_cell.angle_gamma   90.00
#
_symmetry.space_group_name_H-M   'P 1'
#
loop_
_entity.id
_entity.type
_entity.pdbx_description
1 polymer ?
#
loop_
_entity_poly.entity_id
_entity_poly.type
_entity_poly.pdbx_seq_one_letter_code
_entity_poly.pdbx_strand_id
1 'polypeptide(L)'
;MKESGFLYDGDHWEEHRGFLVGDEVGLRKLRDAIDIALVNGESEIENVSKYIGVKNMHSKYFDSKVRYDEIDIEINSAVSFRWVILFISLLTAALFSTKFF
;
A
#
# COMPACT_ATOMS: atom_id res chain seq x y z
N MET A 1 4.81 35.22 -9.52
CA MET A 1 3.99 34.15 -8.91
C MET A 1 4.90 32.95 -8.70
N LYS A 2 4.99 32.37 -7.50
CA LYS A 2 5.61 31.05 -7.33
C LYS A 2 4.71 30.08 -8.11
N GLU A 3 5.22 29.44 -9.16
CA GLU A 3 4.43 28.47 -9.93
C GLU A 3 4.01 27.32 -9.01
N SER A 4 2.72 27.04 -8.93
CA SER A 4 2.18 25.88 -8.24
C SER A 4 2.42 24.64 -9.08
N GLY A 5 3.03 23.62 -8.49
CA GLY A 5 3.24 22.33 -9.16
C GLY A 5 2.23 21.31 -8.65
N PHE A 6 2.01 20.27 -9.43
CA PHE A 6 1.08 19.20 -9.10
C PHE A 6 1.84 17.92 -8.74
N LEU A 7 1.49 17.32 -7.60
CA LEU A 7 2.02 16.03 -7.16
C LEU A 7 0.91 15.18 -6.53
N TYR A 8 0.74 13.96 -7.01
CA TYR A 8 -0.33 13.05 -6.60
C TYR A 8 0.17 11.63 -6.46
N ASP A 9 -0.57 10.87 -5.67
CA ASP A 9 -0.42 9.42 -5.66
C ASP A 9 -1.09 8.87 -6.93
N GLY A 10 -0.33 8.11 -7.71
CA GLY A 10 -0.77 7.50 -8.95
C GLY A 10 -1.81 6.41 -8.75
N ASP A 11 -2.05 5.96 -7.52
CA ASP A 11 -3.06 4.93 -7.18
C ASP A 11 -4.50 5.31 -7.55
N HIS A 12 -4.75 6.59 -7.89
CA HIS A 12 -6.03 7.03 -8.46
C HIS A 12 -6.23 6.63 -9.94
N TRP A 13 -5.19 6.18 -10.63
CA TRP A 13 -5.22 5.75 -12.04
C TRP A 13 -4.60 4.35 -12.17
N GLU A 14 -5.28 3.42 -12.83
CA GLU A 14 -4.80 2.03 -12.91
C GLU A 14 -3.44 1.91 -13.60
N GLU A 15 -3.22 2.69 -14.65
CA GLU A 15 -1.98 2.73 -15.42
C GLU A 15 -0.79 3.38 -14.67
N HIS A 16 -1.06 4.05 -13.55
CA HIS A 16 -0.06 4.76 -12.76
C HIS A 16 0.01 4.28 -11.30
N ARG A 17 -0.64 3.15 -10.99
CA ARG A 17 -0.62 2.56 -9.65
C ARG A 17 0.82 2.29 -9.19
N GLY A 18 1.12 2.68 -7.96
CA GLY A 18 2.45 2.55 -7.36
C GLY A 18 3.45 3.62 -7.81
N PHE A 19 3.05 4.58 -8.65
CA PHE A 19 3.88 5.72 -9.02
C PHE A 19 3.46 6.98 -8.28
N LEU A 20 4.43 7.80 -7.89
CA LEU A 20 4.17 9.20 -7.57
C LEU A 20 4.15 9.97 -8.89
N VAL A 21 3.04 10.64 -9.19
CA VAL A 21 2.84 11.35 -10.46
C VAL A 21 2.82 12.85 -10.22
N GLY A 22 3.36 13.62 -11.17
CA GLY A 22 3.36 15.06 -11.08
C GLY A 22 3.70 15.71 -12.42
N ASP A 23 3.41 17.01 -12.52
CA ASP A 23 3.90 17.80 -13.64
C ASP A 23 5.38 18.15 -13.45
N GLU A 24 6.01 18.74 -14.47
CA GLU A 24 7.43 19.06 -14.42
C GLU A 24 7.78 19.97 -13.22
N VAL A 25 6.92 20.95 -12.91
CA VAL A 25 7.12 21.88 -11.78
C VAL A 25 7.04 21.13 -10.44
N GLY A 26 6.03 20.28 -10.24
CA GLY A 26 5.86 19.49 -9.04
C GLY A 26 7.00 18.50 -8.83
N LEU A 27 7.44 17.80 -9.88
CA LEU A 27 8.56 16.85 -9.82
C LEU A 27 9.90 17.55 -9.54
N ARG A 28 10.15 18.73 -10.14
CA ARG A 28 11.35 19.51 -9.84
C ARG A 28 11.38 19.98 -8.39
N LYS A 29 10.26 20.47 -7.86
CA LYS A 29 10.17 20.86 -6.43
C LYS A 29 10.36 19.67 -5.50
N LEU A 30 9.80 18.51 -5.83
CA LEU A 30 10.01 17.29 -5.05
C LEU A 30 11.49 16.92 -5.02
N ARG A 31 12.17 16.94 -6.17
CA ARG A 31 13.61 16.66 -6.25
C ARG A 31 14.40 17.61 -5.35
N ASP A 32 14.16 18.92 -5.47
CA ASP A 32 14.88 19.91 -4.69
C ASP A 32 14.64 19.71 -3.17
N ALA A 33 13.43 19.31 -2.78
CA ALA A 33 13.11 18.98 -1.39
C ALA A 33 13.75 17.69 -0.89
N ILE A 34 13.90 16.68 -1.75
CA ILE A 34 14.67 15.47 -1.43
C ILE A 34 16.12 15.86 -1.17
N ASP A 35 16.73 16.67 -2.03
CA ASP A 35 18.12 17.11 -1.88
C ASP A 35 18.32 17.86 -0.54
N ILE A 36 17.39 18.74 -0.18
CA ILE A 36 17.41 19.45 1.11
C ILE A 36 17.23 18.48 2.29
N ALA A 37 16.26 17.57 2.22
CA ALA A 37 15.97 16.64 3.31
C ALA A 37 17.12 15.64 3.55
N LEU A 38 17.87 15.26 2.51
CA LEU A 38 19.05 14.42 2.65
C LEU A 38 20.15 15.10 3.47
N VAL A 39 20.26 16.44 3.41
CA VAL A 39 21.25 17.22 4.17
C VAL A 39 20.72 17.63 5.54
N ASN A 40 19.49 18.13 5.61
CA ASN A 40 18.93 18.78 6.80
C ASN A 40 18.01 17.85 7.63
N GLY A 41 17.75 16.64 7.14
CA GLY A 41 16.81 15.69 7.74
C GLY A 41 15.37 15.88 7.27
N GLU A 42 14.95 17.09 6.93
CA GLU A 42 13.61 17.38 6.39
C GLU A 42 13.58 18.63 5.51
N SER A 43 12.54 18.73 4.68
CA SER A 43 12.25 19.88 3.82
C SER A 43 10.74 20.02 3.64
N GLU A 44 10.22 21.22 3.80
CA GLU A 44 8.83 21.54 3.49
C GLU A 44 8.68 21.93 2.02
N ILE A 45 7.58 21.49 1.39
CA ILE A 45 7.27 21.84 0.01
C ILE A 45 6.05 22.75 0.00
N GLU A 46 6.28 24.04 -0.23
CA GLU A 46 5.19 24.99 -0.41
C GLU A 46 4.54 24.85 -1.80
N ASN A 47 3.21 24.88 -1.83
CA ASN A 47 2.40 24.95 -3.05
C ASN A 47 2.60 23.74 -3.98
N VAL A 48 2.59 22.52 -3.40
CA VAL A 48 2.59 21.24 -4.14
C VAL A 48 1.54 20.29 -3.56
N SER A 49 0.32 20.40 -4.09
CA SER A 49 -0.82 19.51 -3.82
C SER A 49 -0.97 19.08 -2.34
N LYS A 50 -1.11 17.76 -2.07
CA LYS A 50 -1.40 17.19 -0.74
C LYS A 50 -0.16 16.94 0.13
N TYR A 51 1.04 17.08 -0.44
CA TYR A 51 2.28 16.75 0.25
C TYR A 51 2.85 18.00 0.91
N ILE A 52 3.09 17.91 2.21
CA ILE A 52 3.63 19.04 2.99
C ILE A 52 5.16 19.11 2.97
N GLY A 53 5.84 18.02 2.65
CA GLY A 53 7.30 17.95 2.71
C GLY A 53 7.88 16.55 2.50
N VAL A 54 9.20 16.47 2.58
CA VAL A 54 10.01 15.26 2.51
C VAL A 54 10.86 15.15 3.77
N LYS A 55 10.96 13.95 4.34
CA LYS A 55 11.74 13.68 5.55
C LYS A 55 12.67 12.50 5.32
N ASN A 56 13.95 12.69 5.62
CA ASN A 56 14.94 11.64 5.60
C ASN A 56 14.84 10.84 6.92
N MET A 57 14.41 9.58 6.79
CA MET A 57 14.19 8.69 7.93
C MET A 57 15.25 7.58 7.94
N HIS A 58 15.74 7.25 9.13
CA HIS A 58 16.67 6.14 9.29
C HIS A 58 16.03 4.81 8.88
N SER A 59 16.78 3.93 8.19
CA SER A 59 16.31 2.64 7.64
C SER A 59 15.49 1.79 8.63
N LYS A 60 15.94 1.69 9.89
CA LYS A 60 15.24 1.05 11.01
C LYS A 60 13.74 1.41 11.17
N TYR A 61 13.32 2.58 10.68
CA TYR A 61 11.91 2.99 10.71
C TYR A 61 11.04 2.18 9.73
N PHE A 62 11.64 1.66 8.66
CA PHE A 62 10.98 0.84 7.65
C PHE A 62 10.99 -0.66 8.03
N ASP A 63 12.00 -1.10 8.79
CA ASP A 63 12.08 -2.49 9.29
C ASP A 63 10.99 -2.84 10.32
N SER A 64 10.50 -1.85 11.08
CA SER A 64 9.37 -2.04 12.01
C SER A 64 8.00 -1.98 11.33
N LYS A 65 7.97 -1.63 10.04
CA LYS A 65 6.78 -1.47 9.20
C LYS A 65 6.61 -2.62 8.20
N VAL A 66 7.28 -3.77 8.41
CA VAL A 66 7.16 -4.97 7.57
C VAL A 66 5.68 -5.30 7.32
N ARG A 67 5.24 -4.88 6.12
CA ARG A 67 4.19 -5.37 5.21
C ARG A 67 2.92 -5.92 5.84
N TYR A 68 1.90 -5.07 6.00
CA TYR A 68 0.51 -5.52 6.09
C TYR A 68 0.07 -6.28 4.83
N ASP A 69 0.64 -5.96 3.66
CA ASP A 69 0.24 -6.53 2.37
C ASP A 69 0.67 -8.00 2.19
N GLU A 70 1.68 -8.49 2.92
CA GLU A 70 2.10 -9.91 2.88
C GLU A 70 1.29 -10.81 3.82
N ILE A 71 0.71 -10.27 4.89
CA ILE A 71 0.04 -11.04 5.93
C ILE A 71 -1.39 -11.45 5.51
N ASP A 72 -2.07 -10.65 4.69
CA ASP A 72 -3.45 -10.93 4.26
C ASP A 72 -3.57 -12.15 3.31
N ILE A 73 -2.51 -12.49 2.58
CA ILE A 73 -2.51 -13.66 1.69
C ILE A 73 -2.51 -14.95 2.52
N GLU A 74 -1.73 -14.99 3.59
CA GLU A 74 -1.59 -16.21 4.39
C GLU A 74 -2.84 -16.47 5.27
N ILE A 75 -3.41 -15.42 5.87
CA ILE A 75 -4.59 -15.55 6.75
C ILE A 75 -5.86 -15.90 5.95
N ASN A 76 -6.09 -15.30 4.77
CA ASN A 76 -7.29 -15.61 3.98
C ASN A 76 -7.29 -17.04 3.43
N SER A 77 -6.10 -17.58 3.09
CA SER A 77 -5.99 -18.98 2.66
C SER A 77 -6.41 -19.93 3.78
N ALA A 78 -5.88 -19.77 5.00
CA ALA A 78 -6.15 -20.67 6.12
C ALA A 78 -7.61 -20.66 6.58
N VAL A 79 -8.27 -19.49 6.58
CA VAL A 79 -9.69 -19.37 6.95
C VAL A 79 -10.59 -20.04 5.91
N SER A 80 -10.28 -19.91 4.61
CA SER A 80 -11.07 -20.51 3.54
C SER A 80 -11.03 -22.05 3.56
N PHE A 81 -9.86 -22.67 3.81
CA PHE A 81 -9.72 -24.12 3.84
C PHE A 81 -10.55 -24.79 4.94
N ARG A 82 -10.68 -24.15 6.11
CA ARG A 82 -11.43 -24.71 7.24
C ARG A 82 -12.94 -24.84 6.93
N TRP A 83 -13.51 -23.87 6.23
CA TRP A 83 -14.92 -23.91 5.81
C TRP A 83 -15.18 -24.94 4.71
N VAL A 84 -14.24 -25.08 3.76
CA VAL A 84 -14.33 -26.11 2.71
C VAL A 84 -14.30 -27.52 3.32
N ILE A 85 -13.41 -27.78 4.29
CA ILE A 85 -13.34 -29.08 4.97
C ILE A 85 -14.65 -29.38 5.72
N LEU A 86 -15.17 -28.41 6.49
CA LEU A 86 -16.44 -28.57 7.21
C LEU A 86 -17.61 -28.87 6.26
N PHE A 87 -17.67 -28.18 5.12
CA PHE A 87 -18.72 -28.40 4.13
C PHE A 87 -18.66 -29.79 3.50
N ILE A 88 -17.45 -30.27 3.15
CA ILE A 88 -17.25 -31.63 2.62
C ILE A 88 -17.63 -32.68 3.68
N SER A 89 -17.25 -32.49 4.94
CA SER A 89 -17.62 -33.43 6.03
C SER A 89 -19.14 -33.50 6.26
N LEU A 90 -19.86 -32.38 6.13
CA LEU A 90 -21.32 -32.33 6.22
C LEU A 90 -21.98 -33.09 5.06
N LEU A 91 -21.48 -32.91 3.84
CA LEU A 91 -21.99 -33.62 2.66
C LEU A 91 -21.75 -35.13 2.75
N THR A 92 -20.58 -35.58 3.21
CA THR A 92 -20.30 -37.02 3.37
C THR A 92 -21.16 -37.64 4.47
N ALA A 93 -21.40 -36.93 5.59
CA ALA A 93 -22.31 -37.39 6.64
C ALA A 93 -23.75 -37.52 6.14
N ALA A 94 -24.26 -36.56 5.35
CA ALA A 94 -25.59 -36.62 4.77
C ALA A 94 -25.74 -37.74 3.72
N LEU A 95 -24.70 -37.98 2.91
CA LEU A 95 -24.66 -39.09 1.95
C LEU A 95 -24.57 -40.46 2.64
N PHE A 96 -23.96 -40.53 3.82
CA PHE A 96 -23.92 -41.75 4.62
C PHE A 96 -25.27 -42.00 5.29
N SER A 97 -25.94 -40.98 5.84
CA SER A 97 -27.25 -41.17 6.49
C SER A 97 -28.35 -41.61 5.52
N THR A 98 -28.24 -41.25 4.24
CA THR A 98 -29.21 -41.64 3.19
C THR A 98 -29.02 -43.06 2.65
N LYS A 99 -27.88 -43.72 2.95
CA LYS A 99 -27.64 -45.14 2.61
C LYS A 99 -28.06 -46.13 3.69
N PHE A 100 -28.44 -45.65 4.88
CA PHE A 100 -28.86 -46.49 6.02
C PHE A 100 -30.36 -46.38 6.35
N PHE A 101 -31.17 -45.90 5.39
CA PHE A 101 -32.63 -45.93 5.45
C PHE A 101 -33.20 -46.62 4.21
#